data_AF-A0A0Q8UW64-F1
#
_entry.id   AF-A0A0Q8UW64-F1
#
_cell.length_a   1.000
_cell.length_b   1.000
_cell.length_c   1.000
_cell.angle_alpha   90.00
_cell.angle_beta   90.00
_cell.angle_gamma   90.00
#
_symmetry.space_group_name_H-M   'P 1'
#
loop_
_entity.id
_entity.type
_entity.pdbx_description
1 polymer ?
#
loop_
_entity_poly.entity_id
_entity_poly.type
_entity_poly.pdbx_seq_one_letter_code
_entity_poly.pdbx_strand_id
1 'polypeptide(L)'
;MAFADLIRAARKASGFSQAEIADRADTYQPIVSSVERGKRDTGVASAAHLARAARHRLFLIPTTHPSAVETAARIAAAVHEGSRDGAFRALLDLSDGLAKEDPLVVAALVVAQPEGTGSRDWDAALSGTVAYRLRQAGLPAALWTNQAITEDSELRAPHLHPLDDAPDASKVPPEFLERGILIEEGTLASV
;
A
#
# COMPACT_ATOMS: atom_id res chain seq x y z
N MET A 1 -12.42 1.32 8.10
CA MET A 1 -11.71 0.33 7.27
C MET A 1 -10.22 0.33 7.59
N ALA A 2 -9.55 1.49 7.59
CA ALA A 2 -8.12 1.64 7.95
C ALA A 2 -7.57 0.72 9.06
N PHE A 3 -8.19 0.68 10.25
CA PHE A 3 -7.70 -0.15 11.35
C PHE A 3 -7.71 -1.66 11.07
N ALA A 4 -8.75 -2.17 10.41
CA ALA A 4 -8.83 -3.60 10.07
C ALA A 4 -7.71 -3.97 9.09
N ASP A 5 -7.45 -3.10 8.12
CA ASP A 5 -6.40 -3.27 7.10
C ASP A 5 -5.01 -3.24 7.72
N LEU A 6 -4.76 -2.31 8.66
CA LEU A 6 -3.49 -2.24 9.41
C LEU A 6 -3.22 -3.50 10.24
N ILE A 7 -4.23 -4.02 10.95
CA ILE A 7 -4.07 -5.24 11.73
C ILE A 7 -3.82 -6.46 10.83
N ARG A 8 -4.56 -6.54 9.71
CA ARG A 8 -4.41 -7.61 8.72
C ARG A 8 -3.00 -7.60 8.09
N ALA A 9 -2.55 -6.42 7.66
CA ALA A 9 -1.24 -6.18 7.08
C ALA A 9 -0.12 -6.51 8.08
N ALA A 10 -0.20 -6.01 9.33
CA ALA A 10 0.75 -6.31 10.39
C ALA A 10 0.88 -7.82 10.66
N ARG A 11 -0.26 -8.53 10.68
CA ARG A 11 -0.27 -9.99 10.83
C ARG A 11 0.43 -10.67 9.66
N LYS A 12 0.05 -10.34 8.42
CA LYS A 12 0.62 -10.97 7.22
C LYS A 12 2.12 -10.68 7.07
N ALA A 13 2.54 -9.45 7.31
CA ALA A 13 3.95 -9.06 7.28
C ALA A 13 4.79 -9.82 8.32
N SER A 14 4.17 -10.23 9.43
CA SER A 14 4.80 -11.05 10.47
C SER A 14 4.75 -12.56 10.19
N GLY A 15 4.13 -12.97 9.09
CA GLY A 15 3.99 -14.38 8.71
C GLY A 15 3.02 -15.18 9.58
N PHE A 16 2.13 -14.54 10.34
CA PHE A 16 1.22 -15.24 11.24
C PHE A 16 -0.16 -15.50 10.60
N SER A 17 -0.74 -16.66 10.91
CA SER A 17 -2.14 -16.98 10.66
C SER A 17 -3.07 -16.29 11.67
N GLN A 18 -4.37 -16.27 11.38
CA GLN A 18 -5.37 -15.72 12.30
C GLN A 18 -5.42 -16.51 13.63
N ALA A 19 -5.17 -17.83 13.58
CA ALA A 19 -5.15 -18.68 14.78
C ALA A 19 -3.94 -18.34 15.66
N GLU A 20 -2.75 -18.19 15.06
CA GLU A 20 -1.54 -17.84 15.82
C GLU A 20 -1.61 -16.45 16.46
N ILE A 21 -2.25 -15.47 15.80
CA ILE A 21 -2.50 -14.17 16.42
C ILE A 21 -3.53 -14.29 17.55
N ALA A 22 -4.56 -15.10 17.38
CA ALA A 22 -5.57 -15.31 18.41
C ALA A 22 -4.94 -15.89 19.68
N ASP A 23 -4.12 -16.94 19.53
CA ASP A 23 -3.40 -17.57 20.63
C ASP A 23 -2.45 -16.58 21.33
N ARG A 24 -1.69 -15.80 20.55
CA ARG A 24 -0.78 -14.77 21.09
C ARG A 24 -1.50 -13.61 21.78
N ALA A 25 -2.71 -13.31 21.35
CA ALA A 25 -3.53 -12.24 21.90
C ALA A 25 -4.50 -12.73 22.99
N ASP A 26 -4.40 -13.99 23.43
CA ASP A 26 -5.32 -14.60 24.40
C ASP A 26 -6.79 -14.36 24.01
N THR A 27 -7.11 -14.67 22.77
CA THR A 27 -8.44 -14.50 22.18
C THR A 27 -8.78 -15.62 21.23
N TYR A 28 -9.95 -15.56 20.58
CA TYR A 28 -10.42 -16.59 19.67
C TYR A 28 -10.24 -16.18 18.21
N GLN A 29 -9.85 -17.12 17.34
CA GLN A 29 -9.69 -16.88 15.89
C GLN A 29 -10.92 -16.21 15.24
N PRO A 30 -12.18 -16.57 15.56
CA PRO A 30 -13.34 -15.87 15.00
C PRO A 30 -13.39 -14.38 15.34
N ILE A 31 -12.84 -13.97 16.50
CA ILE A 31 -12.75 -12.56 16.88
C ILE A 31 -11.76 -11.86 15.95
N VAL A 32 -10.53 -12.38 15.83
CA VAL A 32 -9.50 -11.83 14.92
C VAL A 32 -10.04 -11.71 13.49
N SER A 33 -10.69 -12.77 13.01
CA SER A 33 -11.32 -12.81 11.69
C SER A 33 -12.43 -11.77 11.52
N SER A 34 -13.22 -11.49 12.56
CA SER A 34 -14.25 -10.46 12.55
C SER A 34 -13.66 -9.04 12.53
N VAL A 35 -12.59 -8.81 13.30
CA VAL A 35 -11.84 -7.55 13.33
C VAL A 35 -11.24 -7.25 11.95
N GLU A 36 -10.51 -8.21 11.36
CA GLU A 36 -9.84 -8.04 10.07
C GLU A 36 -10.80 -7.82 8.89
N ARG A 37 -12.07 -8.23 9.04
CA ARG A 37 -13.13 -7.95 8.06
C ARG A 37 -13.90 -6.66 8.34
N GLY A 38 -13.54 -5.92 9.39
CA GLY A 38 -14.30 -4.75 9.84
C GLY A 38 -15.72 -5.05 10.32
N LYS A 39 -16.04 -6.33 10.59
CA LYS A 39 -17.37 -6.76 11.09
C LYS A 39 -17.54 -6.52 12.59
N ARG A 40 -16.44 -6.23 13.29
CA ARG A 40 -16.43 -5.90 14.70
C ARG A 40 -15.73 -4.57 14.90
N ASP A 41 -16.47 -3.59 15.42
CA ASP A 41 -15.87 -2.35 15.88
C ASP A 41 -14.97 -2.68 17.07
N THR A 42 -13.69 -2.39 16.90
CA THR A 42 -12.62 -2.83 17.81
C THR A 42 -12.02 -1.60 18.43
N GLY A 43 -12.24 -1.43 19.74
CA GLY A 43 -11.67 -0.32 20.48
C GLY A 43 -10.15 -0.29 20.36
N VAL A 44 -9.56 0.91 20.50
CA VAL A 44 -8.12 1.16 20.35
C VAL A 44 -7.27 0.21 21.22
N ALA A 45 -7.72 -0.11 22.43
CA ALA A 45 -7.02 -1.03 23.33
C ALA A 45 -6.89 -2.45 22.74
N SER A 46 -7.97 -2.97 22.16
CA SER A 46 -7.98 -4.30 21.53
C SER A 46 -7.17 -4.30 20.24
N ALA A 47 -7.25 -3.24 19.43
CA ALA A 47 -6.42 -3.08 18.24
C ALA A 47 -4.92 -3.04 18.60
N ALA A 48 -4.55 -2.28 19.63
CA ALA A 48 -3.18 -2.22 20.14
C ALA A 48 -2.71 -3.57 20.68
N HIS A 49 -3.60 -4.36 21.29
CA HIS A 49 -3.30 -5.71 21.76
C HIS A 49 -3.01 -6.67 20.61
N LEU A 50 -3.87 -6.68 19.58
CA LEU A 50 -3.66 -7.48 18.36
C LEU A 50 -2.38 -7.06 17.62
N ALA A 51 -2.12 -5.76 17.49
CA ALA A 51 -0.90 -5.25 16.90
C ALA A 51 0.34 -5.74 17.67
N ARG A 52 0.33 -5.70 19.01
CA ARG A 52 1.43 -6.22 19.83
C ARG A 52 1.62 -7.73 19.66
N ALA A 53 0.54 -8.50 19.59
CA ALA A 53 0.60 -9.93 19.29
C ALA A 53 1.23 -10.20 17.91
N ALA A 54 1.02 -9.30 16.96
CA ALA A 54 1.68 -9.28 15.66
C ALA A 54 3.07 -8.61 15.67
N ARG A 55 3.70 -8.31 16.81
CA ARG A 55 5.00 -7.61 16.90
C ARG A 55 5.02 -6.18 16.33
N HIS A 56 3.87 -5.53 16.28
CA HIS A 56 3.69 -4.16 15.83
C HIS A 56 3.29 -3.24 16.99
N ARG A 57 3.39 -1.93 16.75
CA ARG A 57 2.93 -0.88 17.65
C ARG A 57 2.05 0.07 16.87
N LEU A 58 1.07 0.66 17.55
CA LEU A 58 0.23 1.72 17.01
C LEU A 58 0.79 3.06 17.48
N PHE A 59 0.96 3.98 16.54
CA PHE A 59 1.38 5.35 16.78
C PHE A 59 0.43 6.30 16.08
N LEU A 60 0.29 7.51 16.62
CA LEU A 60 -0.35 8.61 15.93
C LEU A 60 0.74 9.43 15.25
N ILE A 61 0.53 9.75 13.98
CA ILE A 61 1.39 10.60 13.17
C ILE A 61 0.58 11.84 12.74
N PRO A 62 1.18 13.04 12.68
CA PRO A 62 0.46 14.28 12.49
C PRO A 62 0.14 14.53 11.01
N THR A 63 -0.66 13.67 10.39
CA THR A 63 -1.04 13.76 8.97
C THR A 63 -2.47 13.26 8.75
N THR A 64 -3.07 13.70 7.64
CA THR A 64 -4.36 13.21 7.12
C THR A 64 -4.22 12.46 5.81
N HIS A 65 -3.00 12.38 5.25
CA HIS A 65 -2.75 11.66 4.00
C HIS A 65 -2.73 10.15 4.23
N PRO A 66 -3.16 9.36 3.23
CA PRO A 66 -3.27 7.92 3.39
C PRO A 66 -1.89 7.26 3.45
N SER A 67 -1.80 6.19 4.25
CA SER A 67 -0.62 5.32 4.25
C SER A 67 -0.60 4.37 3.05
N ALA A 68 0.54 3.75 2.75
CA ALA A 68 0.63 2.71 1.72
C ALA A 68 -0.33 1.53 1.99
N VAL A 69 -0.57 1.17 3.26
CA VAL A 69 -1.51 0.11 3.66
C VAL A 69 -2.95 0.49 3.33
N GLU A 70 -3.35 1.71 3.67
CA GLU A 70 -4.69 2.21 3.36
C GLU A 70 -4.90 2.35 1.85
N THR A 71 -3.90 2.85 1.13
CA THR A 71 -3.95 2.98 -0.33
C THR A 71 -4.08 1.62 -1.00
N ALA A 72 -3.32 0.60 -0.58
CA ALA A 72 -3.46 -0.75 -1.11
C ALA A 72 -4.87 -1.32 -0.89
N ALA A 73 -5.48 -1.08 0.28
CA ALA A 73 -6.85 -1.51 0.56
C ALA A 73 -7.87 -0.79 -0.36
N ARG A 74 -7.68 0.51 -0.61
CA ARG A 74 -8.52 1.29 -1.55
C ARG A 74 -8.37 0.80 -2.99
N ILE A 75 -7.14 0.53 -3.43
CA ILE A 75 -6.87 -0.03 -4.75
C ILE A 75 -7.51 -1.42 -4.87
N ALA A 76 -7.38 -2.28 -3.86
CA ALA A 76 -7.98 -3.62 -3.86
C ALA A 76 -9.51 -3.57 -4.02
N ALA A 77 -10.17 -2.65 -3.32
CA ALA A 77 -11.61 -2.44 -3.46
C ALA A 77 -11.97 -1.98 -4.88
N ALA A 78 -11.24 -1.01 -5.43
CA ALA A 78 -11.47 -0.52 -6.79
C ALA A 78 -11.21 -1.59 -7.86
N VAL A 79 -10.17 -2.41 -7.69
CA VAL A 79 -9.88 -3.57 -8.56
C VAL A 79 -11.02 -4.59 -8.51
N HIS A 80 -11.55 -4.89 -7.32
CA HIS A 80 -12.69 -5.79 -7.15
C HIS A 80 -13.96 -5.27 -7.85
N GLU A 81 -14.16 -3.95 -7.84
CA GLU A 81 -15.27 -3.27 -8.51
C GLU A 81 -15.03 -3.05 -10.01
N GLY A 82 -13.85 -3.41 -10.54
CA GLY A 82 -13.48 -3.15 -11.94
C GLY A 82 -13.21 -1.68 -12.26
N SER A 83 -13.01 -0.84 -11.25
CA SER A 83 -12.80 0.60 -11.36
C SER A 83 -11.31 0.95 -11.46
N ARG A 84 -10.78 1.04 -12.69
CA ARG A 84 -9.41 1.52 -12.94
C ARG A 84 -9.20 2.95 -12.44
N ASP A 85 -10.15 3.85 -12.72
CA ASP A 85 -10.07 5.23 -12.27
C ASP A 85 -10.04 5.33 -10.74
N GLY A 86 -10.81 4.48 -10.04
CA GLY A 86 -10.80 4.42 -8.58
C GLY A 86 -9.46 3.98 -8.02
N ALA A 87 -8.87 2.93 -8.61
CA ALA A 87 -7.54 2.46 -8.26
C ALA A 87 -6.47 3.52 -8.52
N PHE A 88 -6.56 4.19 -9.67
CA PHE A 88 -5.61 5.22 -10.05
C PHE A 88 -5.70 6.45 -9.15
N ARG A 89 -6.90 6.93 -8.83
CA ARG A 89 -7.09 8.03 -7.88
C ARG A 89 -6.50 7.71 -6.51
N ALA A 90 -6.68 6.49 -6.00
CA ALA A 90 -6.07 6.10 -4.73
C ALA A 90 -4.53 6.15 -4.77
N LEU A 91 -3.92 5.78 -5.92
CA LEU A 91 -2.48 5.87 -6.13
C LEU A 91 -2.00 7.34 -6.19
N LEU A 92 -2.72 8.20 -6.91
CA LEU A 92 -2.42 9.63 -7.01
C LEU A 92 -2.54 10.32 -5.64
N ASP A 93 -3.61 10.05 -4.89
CA ASP A 93 -3.80 10.59 -3.55
C ASP A 93 -2.61 10.27 -2.63
N LEU A 94 -2.07 9.05 -2.71
CA LEU A 94 -0.86 8.67 -1.97
C LEU A 94 0.33 9.48 -2.47
N SER A 95 0.57 9.51 -3.77
CA SER A 95 1.70 10.22 -4.38
C SER A 95 1.73 11.69 -3.98
N ASP A 96 0.59 12.37 -4.06
CA ASP A 96 0.45 13.79 -3.71
C ASP A 96 0.62 14.03 -2.21
N GLY A 97 0.09 13.12 -1.39
CA GLY A 97 0.27 13.16 0.06
C GLY A 97 1.76 13.06 0.42
N LEU A 98 2.47 12.07 -0.12
CA LEU A 98 3.89 11.90 0.15
C LEU A 98 4.74 13.08 -0.34
N ALA A 99 4.33 13.76 -1.42
CA ALA A 99 5.03 14.95 -1.94
C ALA A 99 4.87 16.19 -1.05
N LYS A 100 3.82 16.25 -0.21
CA LYS A 100 3.47 17.40 0.64
C LYS A 100 3.96 17.25 2.09
N GLU A 101 4.45 16.08 2.46
CA GLU A 101 4.78 15.72 3.84
C GLU A 101 6.27 15.82 4.15
N ASP A 102 6.59 16.04 5.43
CA ASP A 102 7.97 15.99 5.91
C ASP A 102 8.57 14.57 5.75
N PRO A 103 9.89 14.42 5.50
CA PRO A 103 10.51 13.12 5.26
C PRO A 103 10.24 12.07 6.35
N LEU A 104 10.15 12.47 7.62
CA LEU A 104 9.83 11.53 8.71
C LEU A 104 8.38 11.02 8.63
N VAL A 105 7.44 11.87 8.22
CA VAL A 105 6.03 11.49 8.03
C VAL A 105 5.90 10.60 6.79
N VAL A 106 6.60 10.93 5.69
CA VAL A 106 6.70 10.07 4.50
C VAL A 106 7.17 8.67 4.89
N ALA A 107 8.27 8.56 5.64
CA ALA A 107 8.78 7.27 6.11
C ALA A 107 7.73 6.51 6.94
N ALA A 108 7.03 7.19 7.85
CA ALA A 108 5.99 6.57 8.67
C ALA A 108 4.79 6.07 7.86
N LEU A 109 4.39 6.80 6.81
CA LEU A 109 3.25 6.43 5.95
C LEU A 109 3.53 5.19 5.07
N VAL A 110 4.80 4.86 4.83
CA VAL A 110 5.17 3.80 3.87
C VAL A 110 5.98 2.65 4.48
N VAL A 111 6.38 2.74 5.75
CA VAL A 111 7.20 1.70 6.41
C VAL A 111 6.48 0.35 6.50
N ALA A 112 5.16 0.37 6.73
CA ALA A 112 4.37 -0.84 6.85
C ALA A 112 4.12 -1.45 5.47
N GLN A 113 4.44 -2.74 5.31
CA GLN A 113 4.17 -3.46 4.07
C GLN A 113 2.66 -3.62 3.88
N PRO A 114 2.09 -3.15 2.74
CA PRO A 114 0.68 -3.35 2.44
C PRO A 114 0.37 -4.82 2.11
N GLU A 115 -0.91 -5.19 2.21
CA GLU A 115 -1.38 -6.41 1.55
C GLU A 115 -1.44 -6.22 0.03
N GLY A 116 -1.33 -7.32 -0.73
CA GLY A 116 -1.52 -7.27 -2.16
C GLY A 116 -2.93 -6.80 -2.54
N THR A 117 -3.01 -6.01 -3.60
CA THR A 117 -4.24 -5.41 -4.14
C THR A 117 -5.10 -6.40 -4.91
N GLY A 118 -4.57 -7.60 -5.19
CA GLY A 118 -5.20 -8.58 -6.08
C GLY A 118 -4.83 -8.37 -7.55
N SER A 119 -4.02 -7.36 -7.88
CA SER A 119 -3.46 -7.15 -9.20
C SER A 119 -1.95 -6.87 -9.10
N ARG A 120 -1.16 -7.69 -9.81
CA ARG A 120 0.30 -7.52 -9.85
C ARG A 120 0.70 -6.16 -10.41
N ASP A 121 0.00 -5.67 -11.43
CA ASP A 121 0.29 -4.39 -12.07
C ASP A 121 0.07 -3.23 -11.10
N TRP A 122 -0.98 -3.31 -10.27
CA TRP A 122 -1.25 -2.30 -9.24
C TRP A 122 -0.31 -2.39 -8.04
N ASP A 123 0.08 -3.61 -7.64
CA ASP A 123 1.10 -3.82 -6.60
C ASP A 123 2.45 -3.24 -7.04
N ALA A 124 2.83 -3.43 -8.31
CA ALA A 124 4.01 -2.85 -8.92
C ALA A 124 3.92 -1.31 -9.00
N ALA A 125 2.78 -0.77 -9.41
CA ALA A 125 2.57 0.69 -9.48
C ALA A 125 2.62 1.35 -8.09
N LEU A 126 2.06 0.71 -7.06
CA LEU A 126 2.14 1.16 -5.68
C LEU A 126 3.59 1.14 -5.17
N SER A 127 4.31 0.03 -5.41
CA SER A 127 5.73 -0.09 -5.07
C SER A 127 6.60 0.97 -5.77
N GLY A 128 6.37 1.20 -7.07
CA GLY A 128 7.06 2.22 -7.85
C GLY A 128 6.80 3.64 -7.34
N THR A 129 5.54 3.95 -7.00
CA THR A 129 5.15 5.25 -6.43
C THR A 129 5.85 5.53 -5.11
N VAL A 130 5.87 4.56 -4.20
CA VAL A 130 6.55 4.71 -2.91
C VAL A 130 8.06 4.83 -3.09
N ALA A 131 8.68 3.99 -3.93
CA ALA A 131 10.13 4.07 -4.20
C ALA A 131 10.51 5.44 -4.80
N TYR A 132 9.71 5.93 -5.75
CA TYR A 132 9.89 7.25 -6.37
C TYR A 132 9.83 8.38 -5.34
N ARG A 133 8.79 8.40 -4.50
CA ARG A 133 8.64 9.46 -3.48
C ARG A 133 9.68 9.37 -2.36
N LEU A 134 10.09 8.17 -1.95
CA LEU A 134 11.19 7.99 -1.00
C LEU A 134 12.51 8.54 -1.57
N ARG A 135 12.82 8.28 -2.84
CA ARG A 135 14.01 8.84 -3.49
C ARG A 135 13.95 10.37 -3.55
N GLN A 136 12.81 10.94 -3.93
CA GLN A 136 12.63 12.40 -3.96
C GLN A 136 12.80 13.05 -2.57
N ALA A 137 12.34 12.37 -1.52
CA ALA A 137 12.50 12.83 -0.13
C ALA A 137 13.90 12.57 0.46
N GLY A 138 14.84 11.97 -0.30
CA GLY A 138 16.17 11.62 0.18
C GLY A 138 16.20 10.50 1.22
N LEU A 139 15.18 9.63 1.22
CA LEU A 139 15.01 8.54 2.17
C LEU A 139 15.45 7.20 1.57
N PRO A 140 15.88 6.23 2.41
CA PRO A 140 16.12 4.88 1.94
C PRO A 140 14.83 4.21 1.48
N ALA A 141 14.94 3.35 0.48
CA ALA A 141 13.81 2.55 -0.01
C ALA A 141 13.29 1.62 1.10
N ALA A 142 11.96 1.45 1.15
CA ALA A 142 11.34 0.50 2.07
C ALA A 142 11.64 -0.94 1.63
N LEU A 143 11.85 -1.86 2.58
CA LEU A 143 12.24 -3.24 2.29
C LEU A 143 11.28 -3.93 1.31
N TRP A 144 9.98 -3.69 1.46
CA TRP A 144 8.96 -4.27 0.59
C TRP A 144 8.93 -3.66 -0.82
N THR A 145 9.51 -2.47 -1.01
CA THR A 145 9.65 -1.84 -2.32
C THR A 145 10.87 -2.36 -3.09
N ASN A 146 11.88 -2.92 -2.41
CA ASN A 146 13.13 -3.36 -3.06
C ASN A 146 12.98 -4.61 -3.95
N GLN A 147 11.80 -5.23 -4.00
CA GLN A 147 11.54 -6.35 -4.89
C GLN A 147 11.12 -5.83 -6.26
N ALA A 148 12.04 -5.85 -7.22
CA ALA A 148 11.70 -5.73 -8.63
C ALA A 148 10.87 -6.96 -9.03
N ILE A 149 9.65 -6.76 -9.52
CA ILE A 149 8.89 -7.85 -10.15
C ILE A 149 9.57 -8.11 -11.48
N THR A 150 10.40 -9.15 -11.51
CA THR A 150 11.20 -9.53 -12.67
C THR A 150 10.69 -10.89 -13.10
N GLU A 151 9.96 -10.95 -14.22
CA GLU A 151 9.87 -12.16 -15.05
C GLU A 151 9.13 -11.90 -16.38
N ASP A 152 8.26 -10.89 -16.46
CA ASP A 152 7.62 -10.49 -17.72
C ASP A 152 8.20 -9.18 -18.26
N SER A 153 8.74 -9.22 -19.48
CA SER A 153 9.34 -8.09 -20.19
C SER A 153 8.31 -7.11 -20.77
N GLU A 154 7.01 -7.30 -20.52
CA GLU A 154 5.97 -6.43 -21.03
C GLU A 154 5.80 -5.20 -20.13
N LEU A 155 5.94 -4.03 -20.73
CA LEU A 155 5.65 -2.76 -20.09
C LEU A 155 4.12 -2.58 -19.98
N ARG A 156 3.62 -2.19 -18.80
CA ARG A 156 2.20 -2.15 -18.46
C ARG A 156 1.79 -0.79 -17.93
N ALA A 157 0.64 -0.29 -18.38
CA ALA A 157 0.03 0.94 -17.88
C ALA A 157 -1.33 0.61 -17.21
N PRO A 158 -1.37 0.18 -15.94
CA PRO A 158 -2.60 -0.32 -15.29
C PRO A 158 -3.73 0.72 -15.22
N HIS A 159 -3.39 2.00 -15.33
CA HIS A 159 -4.32 3.11 -15.30
C HIS A 159 -4.96 3.41 -16.67
N LEU A 160 -4.44 2.84 -17.77
CA LEU A 160 -4.93 3.10 -19.13
C LEU A 160 -5.84 1.99 -19.64
N HIS A 161 -6.66 2.34 -20.62
CA HIS A 161 -7.32 1.39 -21.49
C HIS A 161 -6.33 0.79 -22.48
N PRO A 162 -6.45 -0.50 -22.85
CA PRO A 162 -5.66 -1.08 -23.95
C PRO A 162 -5.76 -0.38 -25.32
N LEU A 163 -6.68 0.58 -25.46
CA LEU A 163 -6.89 1.36 -26.68
C LEU A 163 -6.32 2.78 -26.57
N ASP A 164 -5.84 3.18 -25.40
CA ASP A 164 -5.20 4.48 -25.19
C ASP A 164 -3.77 4.44 -25.75
N ASP A 165 -3.25 5.62 -26.08
CA ASP A 165 -1.87 5.75 -26.53
C ASP A 165 -0.89 5.31 -25.43
N ALA A 166 0.14 4.57 -25.83
CA ALA A 166 1.15 4.10 -24.90
C ALA A 166 1.94 5.28 -24.30
N PRO A 167 2.21 5.29 -22.98
CA PRO A 167 3.04 6.31 -22.36
C PRO A 167 4.45 6.36 -22.95
N ASP A 168 5.05 7.55 -22.96
CA ASP A 168 6.42 7.75 -23.39
C ASP A 168 7.38 7.23 -22.30
N ALA A 169 7.99 6.07 -22.55
CA ALA A 169 8.92 5.43 -21.62
C ALA A 169 10.10 6.33 -21.21
N SER A 170 10.47 7.34 -22.02
CA SER A 170 11.52 8.30 -21.65
C SER A 170 11.12 9.28 -20.56
N LYS A 171 9.81 9.42 -20.29
CA LYS A 171 9.23 10.27 -19.24
C LYS A 171 8.80 9.47 -18.00
N VAL A 172 9.04 8.17 -17.98
CA VAL A 172 8.69 7.29 -16.87
C VAL A 172 9.87 7.23 -15.89
N PRO A 173 9.67 7.50 -14.59
CA PRO A 173 10.75 7.37 -13.61
C PRO A 173 11.30 5.94 -13.54
N PRO A 174 12.61 5.75 -13.27
CA PRO A 174 13.24 4.44 -13.23
C PRO A 174 12.56 3.48 -12.23
N GLU A 175 11.99 3.99 -11.14
CA GLU A 175 11.28 3.17 -10.16
C GLU A 175 10.04 2.48 -10.72
N PHE A 176 9.41 3.04 -11.75
CA PHE A 176 8.31 2.38 -12.44
C PHE A 176 8.83 1.44 -13.52
N LEU A 177 9.83 1.86 -14.30
CA LEU A 177 10.44 1.05 -15.36
C LEU A 177 11.04 -0.26 -14.85
N GLU A 178 11.76 -0.21 -13.72
CA GLU A 178 12.31 -1.40 -13.06
C GLU A 178 11.25 -2.42 -12.61
N ARG A 179 9.98 -1.99 -12.56
CA ARG A 179 8.83 -2.81 -12.17
C ARG A 179 7.90 -3.11 -13.35
N GLY A 180 8.32 -2.79 -14.58
CA GLY A 180 7.53 -3.00 -15.79
C GLY A 180 6.30 -2.08 -15.88
N ILE A 181 6.28 -0.96 -15.14
CA ILE A 181 5.14 -0.04 -15.11
C ILE A 181 5.45 1.23 -15.90
N LEU A 182 4.47 1.66 -16.69
CA LEU A 182 4.47 2.92 -17.42
C LEU A 182 3.50 3.88 -16.75
N ILE A 183 4.03 4.79 -15.94
CA ILE A 183 3.35 5.97 -15.41
C ILE A 183 4.33 7.13 -15.55
N GLU A 184 3.98 8.14 -16.35
CA GLU A 184 4.87 9.27 -16.59
C GLU A 184 4.99 10.14 -15.33
N GLU A 185 6.15 10.78 -15.17
CA GLU A 185 6.40 11.72 -14.06
C GLU A 185 5.35 12.84 -14.01
N GLY A 186 4.98 13.38 -15.18
CA GLY A 186 3.97 14.43 -15.30
C GLY A 186 2.59 14.00 -14.79
N THR A 187 2.27 12.71 -14.91
CA THR A 187 1.00 12.16 -14.40
C THR A 187 0.96 12.16 -12.87
N LEU A 188 2.11 11.99 -12.20
CA LEU A 188 2.22 12.03 -10.74
C LEU A 188 2.26 13.44 -10.16
N ALA A 189 2.42 14.46 -11.00
CA ALA A 189 2.50 15.86 -10.61
C ALA A 189 1.20 16.65 -10.88
N SER A 190 0.22 16.01 -11.51
CA SER A 190 -0.95 16.67 -12.09
C SER A 190 -2.25 16.35 -11.33
N VAL A 191 -2.34 16.79 -10.07
CA VAL A 191 -3.64 16.97 -9.37
C VAL A 191 -3.61 18.21 -8.46
#